data_AF-A0A962I733-F1
#
_entry.id   AF-A0A962I733-F1
#
_cell.length_a   1.000
_cell.length_b   1.000
_cell.length_c   1.000
_cell.angle_alpha   90.00
_cell.angle_beta   90.00
_cell.angle_gamma   90.00
#
_symmetry.space_group_name_H-M   'P 1'
#
loop_
_entity.id
_entity.type
_entity.pdbx_description
1 polymer ?
#
loop_
_entity_poly.entity_id
_entity_poly.type
_entity_poly.pdbx_seq_one_letter_code
_entity_poly.pdbx_strand_id
1 'polypeptide(L)'
;MSDLYIGGLVNGYKWANYSLRQREAQRLYCEPDNLSLTIETYRKMITDELDRMQKNMSDSGLSFDPAKEDDIEVDLILLQQLEKVFPC
;
A
#
# COMPACT_ATOMS: atom_id res chain seq x y z
N MET A 1 -4.18 9.05 9.37
CA MET A 1 -3.00 8.94 8.48
C MET A 1 -2.78 10.25 7.75
N SER A 2 -1.56 10.79 7.76
CA SER A 2 -1.21 12.08 7.14
C SER A 2 -0.93 11.92 5.64
N ASP A 3 -1.37 12.87 4.81
CA ASP A 3 -1.06 12.90 3.37
C ASP A 3 0.45 12.96 3.10
N LEU A 4 1.21 13.61 3.98
CA LEU A 4 2.67 13.69 3.88
C LEU A 4 3.31 12.31 4.02
N TYR A 5 2.78 11.47 4.91
CA TYR A 5 3.29 10.11 5.13
C TYR A 5 3.00 9.22 3.91
N ILE A 6 1.76 9.21 3.42
CA ILE A 6 1.36 8.44 2.23
C ILE A 6 2.16 8.92 1.00
N GLY A 7 2.27 10.23 0.80
CA GLY A 7 3.05 10.80 -0.29
C GLY A 7 4.53 10.42 -0.23
N GLY A 8 5.12 10.38 0.97
CA GLY A 8 6.49 9.91 1.19
C GLY A 8 6.68 8.44 0.77
N LEU A 9 5.77 7.56 1.21
CA LEU A 9 5.80 6.13 0.84
C LEU A 9 5.68 5.92 -0.66
N VAL A 10 4.67 6.53 -1.30
CA VAL A 10 4.42 6.42 -2.74
C VAL A 10 5.65 6.88 -3.53
N ASN A 11 6.25 8.01 -3.15
CA ASN A 11 7.46 8.49 -3.80
C ASN A 11 8.61 7.50 -3.61
N GLY A 12 8.81 6.96 -2.40
CA GLY A 12 9.81 5.94 -2.12
C GLY A 12 9.68 4.72 -3.03
N TYR A 13 8.47 4.18 -3.18
CA TYR A 13 8.21 3.06 -4.07
C TYR A 13 8.43 3.38 -5.54
N LYS A 14 8.01 4.58 -6.00
CA LYS A 14 8.27 5.02 -7.37
C LYS A 14 9.77 5.11 -7.66
N TRP A 15 10.56 5.67 -6.73
CA TRP A 15 12.02 5.71 -6.85
C TRP A 15 12.65 4.31 -6.83
N ALA A 16 12.18 3.42 -5.96
CA ALA A 16 12.64 2.04 -5.91
C ALA A 16 12.36 1.31 -7.24
N ASN A 17 11.13 1.39 -7.75
CA ASN A 17 10.75 0.80 -9.05
C ASN A 17 11.55 1.39 -10.22
N TYR A 18 11.78 2.70 -10.21
CA TYR A 18 12.62 3.34 -11.23
C TYR A 18 14.05 2.79 -11.18
N SER A 19 14.64 2.70 -9.98
CA SER A 19 15.98 2.13 -9.79
C SER A 19 16.07 0.68 -10.26
N LEU A 20 15.07 -0.14 -9.94
CA LEU A 20 14.99 -1.54 -10.38
C LEU A 20 14.86 -1.65 -11.90
N ARG A 21 14.03 -0.80 -12.52
CA ARG A 21 13.89 -0.74 -13.98
C ARG A 21 15.22 -0.41 -14.67
N GLN A 22 15.99 0.55 -14.14
CA GLN A 22 17.30 0.92 -14.70
C GLN A 22 18.35 -0.18 -14.58
N ARG A 23 18.19 -1.07 -13.59
CA ARG A 23 19.10 -2.20 -13.36
C ARG A 23 18.63 -3.50 -14.02
N GLU A 24 17.58 -3.44 -14.84
CA GLU A 24 16.94 -4.62 -15.44
C GLU A 24 16.55 -5.68 -14.39
N ALA A 25 16.24 -5.24 -13.17
CA ALA A 25 15.83 -6.09 -12.06
C ALA A 25 14.30 -6.18 -11.97
N GLN A 26 13.81 -7.22 -11.30
CA GLN A 26 12.39 -7.37 -11.00
C GLN A 26 11.89 -6.13 -10.24
N ARG A 27 10.87 -5.47 -10.80
CA ARG A 27 10.18 -4.34 -10.18
C ARG A 27 9.28 -4.83 -9.04
N LEU A 28 9.03 -3.96 -8.07
CA LEU A 28 8.05 -4.19 -7.01
C LEU A 28 6.63 -4.31 -7.57
N TYR A 29 6.26 -3.41 -8.49
CA TYR A 29 4.97 -3.45 -9.20
C TYR A 29 5.08 -2.74 -10.56
N CYS A 30 4.08 -2.93 -11.42
CA CYS A 30 4.09 -2.51 -12.83
C CYS A 30 2.95 -1.52 -13.17
N GLU A 31 2.94 -0.37 -12.50
CA GLU A 31 1.98 0.72 -12.75
C GLU A 31 2.15 1.29 -14.18
N PRO A 32 1.07 1.48 -14.96
CA PRO A 32 1.15 2.09 -16.29
C PRO A 32 1.65 3.54 -16.24
N ASP A 33 2.54 3.91 -17.16
CA ASP A 33 3.18 5.24 -17.20
C ASP A 33 2.16 6.41 -17.38
N ASN A 34 0.97 6.13 -17.91
CA ASN A 34 -0.09 7.10 -18.16
C ASN A 34 -1.19 7.12 -17.09
N LEU A 35 -1.06 6.32 -16.03
CA LEU A 35 -2.03 6.30 -14.94
C LEU A 35 -1.67 7.34 -13.88
N SER A 36 -2.57 8.31 -13.67
CA SER A 36 -2.39 9.34 -12.65
C SER A 36 -3.17 8.99 -11.38
N LEU A 37 -2.59 8.16 -10.51
CA LEU A 37 -3.15 7.91 -9.18
C LEU A 37 -2.95 9.12 -8.26
N THR A 38 -3.98 9.42 -7.45
CA THR A 38 -3.95 10.50 -6.47
C THR A 38 -3.66 9.98 -5.06
N ILE A 39 -3.31 10.87 -4.13
CA ILE A 39 -3.10 10.50 -2.71
C ILE A 39 -4.36 9.86 -2.13
N GLU A 40 -5.55 10.34 -2.50
CA GLU A 40 -6.83 9.75 -2.10
C GLU A 40 -6.98 8.31 -2.58
N THR A 41 -6.44 7.99 -3.76
CA THR A 41 -6.49 6.61 -4.28
C THR A 41 -5.64 5.67 -3.43
N TYR A 42 -4.42 6.07 -3.11
CA TYR A 42 -3.53 5.28 -2.24
C TYR A 42 -4.07 5.17 -0.82
N ARG A 43 -4.62 6.27 -0.27
CA ARG A 43 -5.31 6.27 1.02
C ARG A 43 -6.46 5.27 1.03
N LYS A 44 -7.27 5.25 -0.03
CA LYS A 44 -8.39 4.33 -0.17
C LYS A 44 -7.94 2.87 -0.20
N MET A 45 -6.87 2.54 -0.93
CA MET A 45 -6.30 1.18 -0.93
C MET A 45 -5.92 0.71 0.47
N ILE A 46 -5.30 1.58 1.27
CA ILE A 46 -4.92 1.28 2.65
C ILE A 46 -6.17 1.09 3.52
N THR A 47 -7.12 2.03 3.49
CA THR A 47 -8.32 1.94 4.34
C THR A 47 -9.18 0.73 4.00
N ASP A 48 -9.34 0.41 2.70
CA ASP A 48 -10.11 -0.76 2.26
C ASP A 48 -9.48 -2.07 2.75
N GLU A 49 -8.14 -2.16 2.77
CA GLU A 49 -7.42 -3.30 3.33
C GLU A 49 -7.63 -3.41 4.84
N LEU A 50 -7.46 -2.31 5.57
CA LEU A 50 -7.65 -2.26 7.02
C LEU A 50 -9.08 -2.66 7.42
N ASP A 51 -10.09 -2.15 6.70
CA ASP A 51 -11.50 -2.51 6.92
C ASP A 51 -11.73 -4.01 6.67
N ARG A 52 -11.09 -4.58 5.64
CA ARG A 52 -11.16 -6.03 5.37
C ARG A 52 -10.51 -6.85 6.49
N MET A 53 -9.34 -6.45 6.97
CA MET A 53 -8.64 -7.11 8.07
C MET A 53 -9.50 -7.08 9.35
N GLN A 54 -10.06 -5.91 9.68
CA GLN A 54 -10.95 -5.74 10.82
C GLN A 54 -12.16 -6.67 10.73
N LYS A 55 -12.79 -6.75 9.55
CA LYS A 55 -13.94 -7.63 9.33
C LYS A 55 -13.58 -9.10 9.53
N ASN A 56 -12.47 -9.55 8.92
CA ASN A 56 -12.01 -10.94 9.04
C ASN A 56 -11.70 -11.34 10.49
N MET A 57 -11.13 -10.43 11.28
CA MET A 57 -10.88 -10.67 12.71
C MET A 57 -12.15 -10.71 13.53
N SER A 58 -13.08 -9.78 13.27
CA SER A 58 -14.39 -9.74 13.93
C SER A 58 -15.17 -11.04 13.69
N ASP A 59 -15.15 -11.55 12.45
CA ASP A 59 -15.78 -12.82 12.07
C ASP A 59 -15.11 -14.03 12.76
N SER A 60 -13.84 -13.89 13.16
CA SER A 60 -13.08 -14.90 13.91
C SER A 60 -13.21 -14.78 15.44
N GLY A 61 -14.04 -13.86 15.94
CA GLY A 61 -14.24 -13.61 17.37
C GLY A 61 -13.08 -12.88 18.06
N LEU A 62 -12.16 -12.31 17.28
CA LEU A 62 -11.03 -11.50 17.77
C LEU A 62 -11.35 -10.02 17.61
N SER A 63 -11.02 -9.19 18.60
CA SER A 63 -11.17 -7.74 18.50
C SER A 63 -9.93 -7.13 17.85
N PHE A 64 -10.09 -6.51 16.69
CA PHE A 64 -9.07 -5.65 16.08
C PHE A 64 -9.21 -4.23 16.62
N ASP A 65 -8.16 -3.71 17.24
CA ASP A 65 -8.08 -2.32 17.67
C ASP A 65 -6.93 -1.64 16.90
N PRO A 66 -7.23 -0.96 15.78
CA PRO A 66 -6.19 -0.33 14.96
C PRO A 66 -5.45 0.81 15.68
N ALA A 67 -5.92 1.24 16.86
CA ALA A 67 -5.24 2.22 17.70
C ALA A 67 -4.29 1.60 18.74
N LYS A 68 -4.27 0.26 18.87
CA LYS A 68 -3.41 -0.47 19.82
C LYS A 68 -2.38 -1.38 19.15
N GLU A 69 -2.51 -1.61 17.84
CA GLU A 69 -1.49 -2.33 17.09
C GLU A 69 -0.46 -1.33 16.58
N ASP A 70 0.60 -1.15 17.38
CA ASP A 70 1.85 -0.50 16.96
C ASP A 70 2.53 -1.23 15.77
N ASP A 71 1.97 -2.39 15.36
CA ASP A 71 2.48 -3.29 14.32
C ASP A 71 1.76 -3.17 12.96
N ILE A 72 0.84 -2.21 12.77
CA ILE A 72 0.22 -2.01 11.44
C ILE A 72 1.24 -1.37 10.50
N GLU A 73 1.94 -2.21 9.76
CA GLU A 73 2.88 -1.84 8.69
C GLU A 73 2.09 -1.30 7.47
N VAL A 74 1.64 -0.04 7.59
CA VAL A 74 0.86 0.68 6.58
C VAL A 74 1.58 0.73 5.23
N ASP A 75 2.89 0.83 5.26
CA ASP A 75 3.76 0.80 4.11
C ASP A 75 3.66 -0.57 3.40
N LEU A 76 3.82 -1.66 4.14
CA LEU A 76 3.66 -3.01 3.59
C LEU A 76 2.26 -3.24 3.01
N ILE A 77 1.22 -2.77 3.69
CA ILE A 77 -0.16 -2.82 3.19
C ILE A 77 -0.26 -2.14 1.83
N LEU A 78 0.25 -0.91 1.71
CA LEU A 78 0.19 -0.15 0.46
C LEU A 78 0.95 -0.88 -0.66
N LEU A 79 2.15 -1.37 -0.37
CA LEU A 79 2.96 -2.11 -1.35
C LEU A 79 2.23 -3.36 -1.86
N GLN A 80 1.66 -4.16 -0.96
CA GLN A 80 0.90 -5.35 -1.32
C GLN A 80 -0.34 -5.02 -2.16
N GLN A 81 -1.03 -3.90 -1.91
CA GLN A 81 -2.13 -3.48 -2.77
C GLN A 81 -1.65 -3.08 -4.16
N LEU A 82 -0.52 -2.39 -4.26
CA LEU A 82 0.06 -2.01 -5.55
C LEU A 82 0.49 -3.25 -6.35
N GLU A 83 1.08 -4.25 -5.70
CA GLU A 83 1.42 -5.55 -6.31
C GLU A 83 0.18 -6.28 -6.85
N LYS A 84 -0.92 -6.30 -6.09
CA LYS A 84 -2.18 -6.94 -6.50
C LYS A 84 -2.83 -6.23 -7.69
N VAL A 85 -2.82 -4.90 -7.69
CA VAL A 85 -3.51 -4.08 -8.71
C VAL A 85 -2.66 -3.95 -9.98
N PHE A 86 -1.33 -3.90 -9.84
CA PHE A 86 -0.38 -3.71 -10.93
C PHE A 86 0.68 -4.82 -10.95
N PRO A 87 0.29 -6.08 -11.19
CA PRO A 87 1.25 -7.17 -11.28
C PRO A 87 2.22 -6.93 -12.44
N CYS A 88 3.48 -7.21 -12.18
CA CYS A 88 4.48 -7.51 -13.20
C CYS A 88 4.34 -8.97 -13.63
#